data_AF-A0A829F928-F1
#
_entry.id   AF-A0A829F928-F1
#
_cell.length_a   1.000
_cell.length_b   1.000
_cell.length_c   1.000
_cell.angle_alpha   90.00
_cell.angle_beta   90.00
_cell.angle_gamma   90.00
#
_symmetry.space_group_name_H-M   'P 1'
#
loop_
_entity.id
_entity.type
_entity.pdbx_description
1 polymer ?
#
loop_
_entity_poly.entity_id
_entity_poly.type
_entity_poly.pdbx_seq_one_letter_code
_entity_poly.pdbx_strand_id
1 'polypeptide(L)'
;VMVDGFIESIEEIIFKLNNLILDQELTSEMSEPVLPCEPVIRYKEVPENKKNKQSGVWANLIADEITDDALKNIVVGMSESDLKCWLKAKEFMNALMEDSVPTVETMRSIVLEERIHDWEDFTKIHEIITGLKDCGLSTRVHYSEDKQKASIKIFREVGDGFIISDPQLVHVPTIELCLNSIDEWRVFGFAI
;
A
#
# COMPACT_ATOMS: atom_id res chain seq x y z
N VAL A 1 9.44 -28.31 -12.96
CA VAL A 1 9.09 -27.71 -14.26
C VAL A 1 7.70 -27.10 -14.12
N MET A 2 7.63 -25.93 -13.50
CA MET A 2 6.36 -25.21 -13.22
C MET A 2 6.52 -23.70 -13.44
N VAL A 3 7.75 -23.25 -13.70
CA VAL A 3 8.13 -21.85 -13.90
C VAL A 3 7.98 -21.49 -15.37
N ASP A 4 8.38 -22.37 -16.28
CA ASP A 4 8.34 -22.14 -17.73
C ASP A 4 6.91 -21.90 -18.24
N GLY A 5 5.95 -22.76 -17.86
CA GLY A 5 4.55 -22.58 -18.27
C GLY A 5 3.86 -21.35 -17.65
N PHE A 6 4.32 -20.91 -16.47
CA PHE A 6 3.83 -19.68 -15.85
C PHE A 6 4.39 -18.44 -16.56
N ILE A 7 5.68 -18.45 -16.90
CA ILE A 7 6.34 -17.40 -17.68
C ILE A 7 5.69 -17.29 -19.06
N GLU A 8 5.50 -18.40 -19.77
CA GLU A 8 4.83 -18.42 -21.08
C GLU A 8 3.41 -17.83 -21.02
N SER A 9 2.65 -18.11 -19.95
CA SER A 9 1.30 -17.57 -19.76
C SER A 9 1.32 -16.05 -19.53
N ILE A 10 2.28 -15.54 -18.76
CA ILE A 10 2.43 -14.09 -18.54
C ILE A 10 2.90 -13.42 -19.83
N GLU A 11 3.87 -13.99 -20.53
CA GLU A 11 4.35 -13.47 -21.82
C GLU A 11 3.20 -13.38 -22.82
N GLU A 12 2.37 -14.41 -22.92
CA GLU A 12 1.21 -14.38 -23.83
C GLU A 12 0.23 -13.26 -23.48
N ILE A 13 -0.01 -13.01 -22.19
CA ILE A 13 -0.85 -11.89 -21.71
C ILE A 13 -0.21 -10.55 -22.07
N ILE A 14 1.11 -10.39 -21.84
CA ILE A 14 1.84 -9.15 -22.15
C ILE A 14 1.81 -8.89 -23.65
N PHE A 15 2.07 -9.89 -24.50
CA PHE A 15 2.03 -9.74 -25.95
C PHE A 15 0.63 -9.42 -26.46
N LYS A 16 -0.42 -10.06 -25.92
CA LYS A 16 -1.81 -9.73 -26.27
C LYS A 16 -2.16 -8.30 -25.88
N LEU A 17 -1.74 -7.86 -24.69
CA LEU A 17 -1.95 -6.50 -24.22
C LEU A 17 -1.20 -5.50 -25.10
N ASN A 18 0.07 -5.77 -25.42
CA ASN A 18 0.88 -4.93 -26.29
C ASN A 18 0.28 -4.81 -27.70
N ASN A 19 -0.15 -5.94 -28.29
CA ASN A 19 -0.81 -5.92 -29.59
C ASN A 19 -2.12 -5.12 -29.55
N LEU A 20 -2.91 -5.25 -28.48
CA LEU A 20 -4.11 -4.42 -28.26
C LEU A 20 -3.79 -2.92 -28.20
N ILE A 21 -2.70 -2.54 -27.54
CA ILE A 21 -2.26 -1.15 -27.44
C ILE A 21 -1.80 -0.63 -28.81
N LEU A 22 -1.04 -1.45 -29.55
CA LEU A 22 -0.54 -1.12 -30.90
C LEU A 22 -1.67 -1.05 -31.93
N ASP A 23 -2.63 -1.98 -31.89
CA ASP A 23 -3.76 -2.06 -32.81
C ASP A 23 -4.75 -0.88 -32.64
N GLN A 24 -4.77 -0.25 -31.46
CA GLN A 24 -5.60 0.93 -31.19
C GLN A 24 -4.92 2.27 -31.52
N GLU A 25 -3.74 2.26 -32.17
CA GLU A 25 -2.92 3.46 -32.42
C GLU A 25 -2.72 4.31 -31.14
N LEU A 26 -2.67 3.68 -29.96
CA LEU A 26 -2.36 4.34 -28.68
C LEU A 26 -0.87 4.70 -28.58
N THR A 27 -0.24 5.00 -29.71
CA THR A 27 1.17 5.31 -29.81
C THR A 27 1.36 6.82 -29.78
N SER A 28 2.03 7.26 -28.72
CA SER A 28 2.96 8.40 -28.67
C SER A 28 2.46 9.81 -28.31
N GLU A 29 1.18 10.05 -28.02
CA GLU A 29 0.75 11.36 -27.47
C GLU A 29 -0.19 11.27 -26.25
N MET A 30 -0.18 10.15 -25.53
CA MET A 30 -0.86 10.13 -24.24
C MET A 30 0.02 10.86 -23.22
N SER A 31 -0.19 12.18 -23.08
CA SER A 31 0.06 12.83 -21.78
C SER A 31 -0.55 11.93 -20.71
N GLU A 32 0.18 11.61 -19.63
CA GLU A 32 -0.39 10.81 -18.53
C GLU A 32 -1.80 11.31 -18.25
N PRO A 33 -2.85 10.53 -18.55
CA PRO A 33 -4.20 11.00 -18.36
C PRO A 33 -4.31 11.34 -16.88
N VAL A 34 -4.75 12.55 -16.55
CA VAL A 34 -5.10 12.88 -15.17
C VAL A 34 -6.28 11.99 -14.82
N LEU A 35 -5.99 10.85 -14.20
CA LEU A 35 -7.02 9.91 -13.83
C LEU A 35 -7.84 10.55 -12.71
N PRO A 36 -9.18 10.57 -12.84
CA PRO A 36 -10.04 11.12 -11.80
C PRO A 36 -10.01 10.30 -10.50
N CYS A 37 -9.60 9.03 -10.61
CA CYS A 37 -9.44 8.08 -9.50
C CYS A 37 -8.17 7.26 -9.69
N GLU A 38 -7.66 6.66 -8.62
CA GLU A 38 -6.55 5.71 -8.70
C GLU A 38 -6.93 4.43 -9.45
N PRO A 39 -6.01 3.76 -10.16
CA PRO A 39 -6.30 2.51 -10.84
C PRO A 39 -6.72 1.40 -9.87
N VAL A 40 -7.87 0.77 -10.17
CA VAL A 40 -8.40 -0.38 -9.44
C VAL A 40 -8.80 -1.46 -10.43
N ILE A 41 -8.24 -2.67 -10.29
CA ILE A 41 -8.71 -3.84 -11.04
C ILE A 41 -9.73 -4.58 -10.17
N ARG A 42 -10.92 -4.77 -10.72
CA ARG A 42 -12.08 -5.35 -10.03
C ARG A 42 -12.77 -6.37 -10.92
N TYR A 43 -13.32 -7.41 -10.29
CA TYR A 43 -14.07 -8.47 -10.98
C TYR A 43 -15.54 -8.12 -11.23
N LYS A 44 -16.05 -7.03 -10.62
CA LYS A 44 -17.43 -6.59 -10.68
C LYS A 44 -17.50 -5.07 -10.88
N GLU A 45 -18.59 -4.59 -11.45
CA GLU A 45 -18.92 -3.16 -11.42
C GLU A 45 -19.15 -2.70 -9.98
N VAL A 46 -18.95 -1.40 -9.70
CA VAL A 46 -19.20 -0.82 -8.38
C VAL A 46 -20.69 -0.49 -8.25
N PRO A 47 -21.43 -1.16 -7.37
CA PRO A 47 -22.81 -0.78 -7.08
C PRO A 47 -22.88 0.66 -6.54
N GLU A 48 -23.91 1.42 -6.92
CA GLU A 48 -24.05 2.83 -6.49
C GLU A 48 -24.02 2.99 -4.96
N ASN A 49 -24.58 2.02 -4.23
CA ASN A 49 -24.60 1.99 -2.77
C ASN A 49 -23.28 1.54 -2.12
N LYS A 50 -22.28 1.14 -2.92
CA LYS A 50 -20.95 0.68 -2.50
C LYS A 50 -19.83 1.57 -3.06
N LYS A 51 -20.17 2.68 -3.71
CA LYS A 51 -19.17 3.69 -4.08
C LYS A 51 -18.62 4.32 -2.82
N ASN A 52 -17.30 4.41 -2.75
CA ASN A 52 -16.64 5.18 -1.70
C ASN A 52 -17.01 6.67 -1.83
N LYS A 53 -17.63 7.22 -0.79
CA LYS A 53 -18.04 8.63 -0.74
C LYS A 53 -17.07 9.51 0.06
N GLN A 54 -16.16 8.89 0.81
CA GLN A 54 -15.23 9.60 1.70
C GLN A 54 -13.97 10.06 0.96
N SER A 55 -13.64 9.43 -0.15
CA SER A 55 -12.48 9.78 -0.97
C SER A 55 -12.83 9.84 -2.45
N GLY A 56 -12.63 11.01 -3.06
CA GLY A 56 -12.79 11.18 -4.51
C GLY A 56 -11.79 10.34 -5.32
N VAL A 57 -10.56 10.24 -4.82
CA VAL A 57 -9.48 9.44 -5.43
C VAL A 57 -9.83 7.95 -5.44
N TRP A 58 -10.54 7.48 -4.43
CA TRP A 58 -10.94 6.08 -4.29
C TRP A 58 -12.43 5.83 -4.59
N ALA A 59 -13.12 6.75 -5.27
CA ALA A 59 -14.55 6.64 -5.58
C ALA A 59 -14.90 5.41 -6.44
N ASN A 60 -13.91 4.83 -7.11
CA ASN A 60 -14.01 3.62 -7.92
C ASN A 60 -13.75 2.31 -7.15
N LEU A 61 -13.50 2.35 -5.83
CA LEU A 61 -13.49 1.18 -4.97
C LEU A 61 -14.92 0.74 -4.61
N ILE A 62 -15.14 -0.57 -4.60
CA ILE A 62 -16.24 -1.19 -3.84
C ILE A 62 -15.83 -1.13 -2.36
N ALA A 63 -16.40 -0.18 -1.62
CA ALA A 63 -16.08 0.04 -0.22
C ALA A 63 -17.32 0.45 0.58
N ASP A 64 -17.31 0.11 1.86
CA ASP A 64 -18.29 0.55 2.84
C ASP A 64 -17.71 1.68 3.69
N GLU A 65 -18.55 2.63 4.09
CA GLU A 65 -18.18 3.64 5.09
C GLU A 65 -17.83 2.92 6.40
N ILE A 66 -16.71 3.31 7.03
CA ILE A 66 -16.34 2.76 8.33
C ILE A 66 -17.17 3.42 9.44
N THR A 67 -17.64 2.63 10.40
CA THR A 67 -18.23 3.12 11.65
C THR A 67 -17.26 2.92 12.79
N ASP A 68 -17.40 3.72 13.87
CA ASP A 68 -16.56 3.58 15.07
C ASP A 68 -16.58 2.16 15.64
N ASP A 69 -17.74 1.50 15.63
CA ASP A 69 -17.87 0.13 16.13
C ASP A 69 -17.23 -0.89 15.18
N ALA A 70 -17.32 -0.68 13.87
CA ALA A 70 -16.60 -1.51 12.90
C ALA A 70 -15.08 -1.37 13.07
N LEU A 71 -14.59 -0.15 13.28
CA LEU A 71 -13.17 0.12 13.55
C LEU A 71 -12.70 -0.59 14.83
N LYS A 72 -13.45 -0.47 15.94
CA LYS A 72 -13.14 -1.19 17.19
C LYS A 72 -13.08 -2.69 16.97
N ASN A 73 -14.04 -3.26 16.24
CA ASN A 73 -14.07 -4.69 15.95
C ASN A 73 -12.88 -5.14 15.11
N ILE A 74 -12.45 -4.33 14.13
CA ILE A 74 -11.23 -4.61 13.36
C ILE A 74 -10.02 -4.66 14.29
N VAL A 75 -9.83 -3.64 15.13
CA VAL A 75 -8.67 -3.57 16.04
C VAL A 75 -8.65 -4.70 17.06
N VAL A 76 -9.80 -5.02 17.66
CA VAL A 76 -9.95 -6.13 18.62
C VAL A 76 -9.75 -7.49 17.95
N GLY A 77 -10.07 -7.60 16.66
CA GLY A 77 -9.88 -8.82 15.88
C GLY A 77 -8.46 -9.05 15.36
N MET A 78 -7.55 -8.07 15.48
CA MET A 78 -6.16 -8.23 15.05
C MET A 78 -5.42 -9.23 15.94
N SER A 79 -4.60 -10.09 15.34
CA SER A 79 -3.67 -10.90 16.12
C SER A 79 -2.62 -10.02 16.79
N GLU A 80 -1.97 -10.50 17.85
CA GLU A 80 -0.90 -9.76 18.52
C GLU A 80 0.25 -9.42 17.55
N SER A 81 0.58 -10.34 16.63
CA SER A 81 1.59 -10.12 15.60
C SER A 81 1.16 -9.02 14.62
N ASP A 82 -0.09 -9.06 14.15
CA ASP A 82 -0.62 -8.03 13.23
C ASP A 82 -0.61 -6.66 13.89
N LEU A 83 -1.04 -6.59 15.16
CA LEU A 83 -1.08 -5.35 15.91
C LEU A 83 0.33 -4.77 16.09
N LYS A 84 1.31 -5.60 16.47
CA LYS A 84 2.72 -5.16 16.60
C LYS A 84 3.31 -4.69 15.27
N CYS A 85 3.06 -5.43 14.20
CA CYS A 85 3.50 -5.07 12.84
C CYS A 85 2.88 -3.72 12.41
N TRP A 86 1.57 -3.59 12.58
CA TRP A 86 0.83 -2.37 12.22
C TRP A 86 1.25 -1.16 13.06
N LEU A 87 1.47 -1.34 14.36
CA LEU A 87 1.97 -0.27 15.23
C LEU A 87 3.35 0.22 14.80
N LYS A 88 4.25 -0.70 14.39
CA LYS A 88 5.57 -0.32 13.88
C LYS A 88 5.49 0.46 12.57
N ALA A 89 4.61 0.05 11.65
CA ALA A 89 4.35 0.81 10.43
C ALA A 89 3.73 2.19 10.71
N LYS A 90 2.85 2.28 11.72
CA LYS A 90 2.29 3.55 12.18
C LYS A 90 3.34 4.46 12.80
N GLU A 91 4.25 3.92 13.59
CA GLU A 91 5.38 4.68 14.16
C GLU A 91 6.26 5.29 13.06
N PHE A 92 6.55 4.50 12.01
CA PHE A 92 7.27 4.96 10.82
C PHE A 92 6.54 6.09 10.08
N MET A 93 5.25 5.91 9.80
CA MET A 93 4.45 6.95 9.15
C MET A 93 4.39 8.23 9.99
N ASN A 94 4.17 8.11 11.30
CA ASN A 94 4.09 9.26 12.19
C ASN A 94 5.40 10.07 12.18
N ALA A 95 6.55 9.40 12.27
CA ALA A 95 7.86 10.06 12.23
C ALA A 95 8.10 10.79 10.90
N LEU A 96 7.58 10.25 9.78
CA LEU A 96 7.73 10.85 8.44
C LEU A 96 6.68 11.91 8.12
N MET A 97 5.57 11.98 8.85
CA MET A 97 4.53 13.00 8.68
C MET A 97 4.78 14.26 9.53
N GLU A 98 5.82 14.27 10.38
CA GLU A 98 6.24 15.48 11.09
C GLU A 98 6.73 16.57 10.11
N ASP A 99 6.65 17.84 10.52
CA ASP A 99 7.03 18.98 9.68
C ASP A 99 8.52 18.95 9.28
N SER A 100 9.37 18.29 10.07
CA SER A 100 10.81 18.17 9.84
C SER A 100 11.19 16.74 9.48
N VAL A 101 12.20 16.60 8.61
CA VAL A 101 12.81 15.30 8.29
C VAL A 101 13.27 14.62 9.58
N PRO A 102 12.90 13.35 9.83
CA PRO A 102 13.28 12.65 11.05
C PRO A 102 14.78 12.39 11.08
N THR A 103 15.37 12.51 12.27
CA THR A 103 16.80 12.22 12.44
C THR A 103 17.07 10.71 12.35
N VAL A 104 18.31 10.35 11.99
CA VAL A 104 18.77 8.94 12.01
C VAL A 104 18.59 8.33 13.40
N GLU A 105 18.80 9.10 14.48
CA GLU A 105 18.61 8.63 15.85
C GLU A 105 17.15 8.23 16.13
N THR A 106 16.20 9.05 15.69
CA THR A 106 14.76 8.75 15.77
C THR A 106 14.43 7.47 14.98
N MET A 107 15.03 7.29 13.80
CA MET A 107 14.70 6.18 12.92
C MET A 107 15.34 4.85 13.35
N ARG A 108 16.37 4.85 14.20
CA ARG A 108 17.05 3.62 14.68
C ARG A 108 16.14 2.65 15.43
N SER A 109 15.09 3.12 16.10
CA SER A 109 14.12 2.25 16.78
C SER A 109 13.01 1.71 15.85
N ILE A 110 12.94 2.25 14.63
CA ILE A 110 11.82 2.04 13.70
C ILE A 110 12.28 1.19 12.50
N VAL A 111 13.40 1.58 11.90
CA VAL A 111 13.98 0.99 10.70
C VAL A 111 15.00 -0.07 11.11
N LEU A 112 15.13 -1.10 10.29
CA LEU A 112 16.13 -2.14 10.43
C LEU A 112 17.53 -1.51 10.34
N GLU A 113 18.37 -1.68 11.36
CA GLU A 113 19.65 -0.96 11.48
C GLU A 113 20.55 -1.21 10.27
N GLU A 114 20.59 -2.45 9.77
CA GLU A 114 21.34 -2.83 8.59
C GLU A 114 20.89 -2.10 7.33
N ARG A 115 19.68 -1.55 7.30
CA ARG A 115 19.09 -0.86 6.15
C ARG A 115 19.08 0.65 6.27
N ILE A 116 19.40 1.22 7.43
CA ILE A 116 19.34 2.68 7.65
C ILE A 116 20.15 3.44 6.58
N HIS A 117 21.31 2.91 6.19
CA HIS A 117 22.17 3.54 5.19
C HIS A 117 21.55 3.61 3.78
N ASP A 118 20.59 2.71 3.46
CA ASP A 118 19.86 2.73 2.18
C ASP A 118 18.90 3.94 2.09
N TRP A 119 18.60 4.61 3.21
CA TRP A 119 17.68 5.75 3.30
C TRP A 119 18.38 7.10 3.36
N GLU A 120 19.72 7.13 3.29
CA GLU A 120 20.54 8.34 3.41
C GLU A 120 20.20 9.14 4.68
N ASP A 121 19.52 10.28 4.54
CA ASP A 121 19.10 11.19 5.62
C ASP A 121 17.57 11.23 5.81
N PHE A 122 16.84 10.30 5.18
CA PHE A 122 15.38 10.21 5.15
C PHE A 122 14.66 11.36 4.41
N THR A 123 15.35 12.33 3.81
CA THR A 123 14.72 13.48 3.12
C THR A 123 13.78 13.02 2.01
N LYS A 124 14.25 12.11 1.15
CA LYS A 124 13.44 11.64 0.00
C LYS A 124 12.15 10.94 0.43
N ILE A 125 12.22 10.08 1.45
CA ILE A 125 11.03 9.36 1.91
C ILE A 125 10.09 10.28 2.70
N HIS A 126 10.63 11.26 3.41
CA HIS A 126 9.85 12.32 4.06
C HIS A 126 9.06 13.14 3.03
N GLU A 127 9.70 13.57 1.94
CA GLU A 127 9.02 14.27 0.83
C GLU A 127 7.91 13.43 0.19
N ILE A 128 8.16 12.13 -0.02
CA ILE A 128 7.15 11.22 -0.57
C ILE A 128 5.95 11.13 0.38
N ILE A 129 6.18 10.83 1.66
CA ILE A 129 5.09 10.63 2.63
C ILE A 129 4.30 11.92 2.89
N THR A 130 4.98 13.06 3.05
CA THR A 130 4.31 14.35 3.24
C THR A 130 3.56 14.81 2.00
N GLY A 131 3.99 14.39 0.80
CA GLY A 131 3.28 14.60 -0.45
C GLY A 131 1.99 13.78 -0.56
N LEU A 132 1.89 12.65 0.14
CA LEU A 132 0.67 11.84 0.21
C LEU A 132 -0.31 12.47 1.22
N LYS A 133 -1.19 13.35 0.73
CA LYS A 133 -2.24 14.00 1.54
C LYS A 133 -3.13 12.99 2.25
N ASP A 134 -3.52 13.25 3.49
CA ASP A 134 -4.50 12.48 4.28
C ASP A 134 -4.35 10.95 4.17
N CYS A 135 -3.14 10.45 4.44
CA CYS A 135 -2.81 9.04 4.35
C CYS A 135 -3.56 8.16 5.36
N GLY A 136 -4.05 7.02 4.90
CA GLY A 136 -4.53 5.92 5.73
C GLY A 136 -3.67 4.66 5.60
N LEU A 137 -3.45 3.97 6.71
CA LEU A 137 -2.79 2.66 6.75
C LEU A 137 -3.79 1.52 6.71
N SER A 138 -3.57 0.55 5.83
CA SER A 138 -4.33 -0.70 5.83
C SER A 138 -4.20 -1.43 7.16
N THR A 139 -5.33 -1.88 7.72
CA THR A 139 -5.34 -2.77 8.90
C THR A 139 -5.02 -4.22 8.53
N ARG A 140 -5.08 -4.58 7.24
CA ARG A 140 -4.68 -5.89 6.74
C ARG A 140 -3.18 -5.96 6.49
N VAL A 141 -2.51 -6.86 7.21
CA VAL A 141 -1.08 -7.19 7.06
C VAL A 141 -0.92 -8.35 6.09
N HIS A 142 -0.02 -8.22 5.12
CA HIS A 142 0.29 -9.28 4.15
C HIS A 142 1.64 -9.89 4.46
N TYR A 143 1.66 -11.16 4.85
CA TYR A 143 2.89 -11.86 5.22
C TYR A 143 3.52 -12.63 4.05
N SER A 144 4.84 -12.77 4.10
CA SER A 144 5.56 -13.81 3.37
C SER A 144 5.17 -15.21 3.87
N GLU A 145 5.50 -16.25 3.09
CA GLU A 145 5.19 -17.65 3.43
C GLU A 145 5.78 -18.07 4.78
N ASP A 146 7.00 -17.61 5.10
CA ASP A 146 7.71 -17.88 6.36
C ASP A 146 7.27 -16.97 7.53
N LYS A 147 6.36 -16.02 7.27
CA LYS A 147 5.88 -14.99 8.21
C LYS A 147 6.98 -14.13 8.85
N GLN A 148 8.18 -14.12 8.27
CA GLN A 148 9.29 -13.29 8.73
C GLN A 148 9.25 -11.88 8.12
N LYS A 149 8.49 -11.71 7.04
CA LYS A 149 8.28 -10.43 6.37
C LYS A 149 6.79 -10.14 6.26
N ALA A 150 6.48 -8.86 6.28
CA ALA A 150 5.14 -8.34 6.16
C ALA A 150 5.14 -7.08 5.30
N SER A 151 3.99 -6.78 4.70
CA SER A 151 3.75 -5.51 4.02
C SER A 151 2.40 -4.92 4.40
N ILE A 152 2.36 -3.60 4.50
CA ILE A 152 1.16 -2.83 4.81
C ILE A 152 0.99 -1.74 3.76
N LYS A 153 -0.19 -1.72 3.14
CA LYS A 153 -0.57 -0.75 2.12
C LYS A 153 -0.88 0.63 2.72
N ILE A 154 -0.48 1.68 2.02
CA ILE A 154 -0.79 3.07 2.32
C ILE A 154 -1.75 3.59 1.26
N PHE A 155 -2.85 4.20 1.67
CA PHE A 155 -3.79 4.84 0.77
C PHE A 155 -3.72 6.35 0.99
N ARG A 156 -3.62 7.14 -0.09
CA ARG A 156 -3.71 8.61 -0.01
C ARG A 156 -5.16 9.09 0.04
N GLU A 157 -5.38 10.30 0.53
CA GLU A 157 -6.66 11.01 0.47
C GLU A 157 -7.83 10.17 1.03
N VAL A 158 -7.61 9.50 2.17
CA VAL A 158 -8.54 8.54 2.75
C VAL A 158 -9.71 9.21 3.49
N GLY A 159 -9.48 10.38 4.08
CA GLY A 159 -10.48 11.05 4.93
C GLY A 159 -10.80 10.23 6.18
N ASP A 160 -12.09 9.95 6.40
CA ASP A 160 -12.60 9.26 7.59
C ASP A 160 -12.40 7.72 7.59
N GLY A 161 -11.80 7.16 6.52
CA GLY A 161 -11.52 5.73 6.39
C GLY A 161 -12.69 4.92 5.86
N PHE A 162 -12.39 3.84 5.13
CA PHE A 162 -13.38 2.98 4.47
C PHE A 162 -12.98 1.50 4.56
N ILE A 163 -13.96 0.61 4.43
CA ILE A 163 -13.78 -0.84 4.46
C ILE A 163 -13.84 -1.40 3.04
N ILE A 164 -12.74 -1.98 2.57
CA ILE A 164 -12.71 -2.74 1.32
C ILE A 164 -13.12 -4.19 1.62
N SER A 165 -14.36 -4.55 1.30
CA SER A 165 -14.95 -5.86 1.58
C SER A 165 -14.86 -6.85 0.40
N ASP A 166 -14.82 -6.35 -0.84
CA ASP A 166 -14.69 -7.18 -2.05
C ASP A 166 -13.22 -7.29 -2.53
N PRO A 167 -12.79 -8.47 -3.03
CA PRO A 167 -11.47 -8.65 -3.64
C PRO A 167 -11.25 -7.71 -4.83
N GLN A 168 -10.34 -6.77 -4.66
CA GLN A 168 -9.96 -5.76 -5.64
C GLN A 168 -8.44 -5.58 -5.59
N LEU A 169 -7.80 -5.47 -6.75
CA LEU A 169 -6.38 -5.16 -6.84
C LEU A 169 -6.22 -3.64 -6.90
N VAL A 170 -5.51 -3.14 -5.91
CA VAL A 170 -5.10 -1.74 -5.79
C VAL A 170 -3.58 -1.71 -5.78
N HIS A 171 -3.02 -0.86 -6.63
CA HIS A 171 -1.59 -0.57 -6.66
C HIS A 171 -1.38 0.72 -5.88
N VAL A 172 -0.73 0.60 -4.73
CA VAL A 172 -0.49 1.68 -3.79
C VAL A 172 0.85 1.45 -3.10
N PRO A 173 1.49 2.49 -2.57
CA PRO A 173 2.72 2.33 -1.81
C PRO A 173 2.55 1.36 -0.64
N THR A 174 3.60 0.61 -0.34
CA THR A 174 3.64 -0.35 0.76
C THR A 174 4.86 -0.16 1.64
N ILE A 175 4.63 -0.18 2.95
CA ILE A 175 5.69 -0.30 3.95
C ILE A 175 6.03 -1.77 4.08
N GLU A 176 7.31 -2.11 3.96
CA GLU A 176 7.81 -3.46 4.10
C GLU A 176 8.50 -3.61 5.47
N LEU A 177 8.08 -4.62 6.22
CA LEU A 177 8.56 -4.90 7.57
C LEU A 177 9.12 -6.33 7.67
N CYS A 178 10.11 -6.52 8.53
CA CYS A 178 10.64 -7.83 8.85
C CYS A 178 10.83 -7.99 10.36
N LEU A 179 10.80 -9.23 10.83
CA LEU A 179 11.26 -9.58 12.16
C LEU A 179 12.79 -9.52 12.21
N ASN A 180 13.33 -8.86 13.23
CA ASN A 180 14.76 -8.91 13.52
C ASN A 180 15.11 -10.18 14.33
N SER A 181 16.38 -10.33 14.72
CA SER A 181 16.89 -11.49 15.47
C SER A 181 16.30 -11.67 16.88
N ILE A 182 15.55 -10.69 17.38
CA ILE A 182 14.90 -10.72 18.70
C ILE A 182 13.36 -10.69 18.59
N ASP A 183 12.81 -11.11 17.45
CA ASP A 183 11.37 -11.19 17.16
C ASP A 183 10.62 -9.84 17.25
N GLU A 184 11.30 -8.74 16.93
CA GLU A 184 10.67 -7.43 16.82
C GLU A 184 10.55 -6.97 15.37
N TRP A 185 9.38 -6.42 15.03
CA TRP A 185 9.17 -5.81 13.72
C TRP A 185 10.03 -4.56 13.54
N ARG A 186 10.63 -4.44 12.35
CA ARG A 186 11.37 -3.28 11.87
C ARG A 186 11.00 -3.00 10.41
N VAL A 187 10.94 -1.73 10.04
CA VAL A 187 10.79 -1.33 8.63
C VAL A 187 12.10 -1.58 7.90
N PHE A 188 12.06 -2.28 6.78
CA PHE A 188 13.27 -2.53 5.98
C PHE A 188 13.17 -2.00 4.55
N GLY A 189 11.96 -1.63 4.11
CA GLY A 189 11.70 -1.20 2.74
C GLY A 189 10.43 -0.36 2.61
N PHE A 190 10.35 0.36 1.51
CA PHE A 190 9.16 1.06 1.03
C PHE A 190 9.10 0.89 -0.48
N ALA A 191 8.00 0.34 -0.96
CA ALA A 191 7.76 0.15 -2.39
C ALA A 191 6.65 1.11 -2.85
N ILE A 192 6.80 1.63 -4.07
CA ILE A 192 5.83 2.48 -4.76
C ILE A 192 5.26 1.68 -5.92
#